data_AF-A0A349TIA0-F1
#
_entry.id   AF-A0A349TIA0-F1
#
_cell.length_a   1.000
_cell.length_b   1.000
_cell.length_c   1.000
_cell.angle_alpha   90.00
_cell.angle_beta   90.00
_cell.angle_gamma   90.00
#
_symmetry.space_group_name_H-M   'P 1'
#
loop_
_entity.id
_entity.type
_entity.pdbx_description
1 polymer ?
#
loop_
_entity_poly.entity_id
_entity_poly.type
_entity_poly.pdbx_seq_one_letter_code
_entity_poly.pdbx_strand_id
1 'polypeptide(L)' 'RVPRIGRNPKTGTPVALSGKYVPHFKPGKELRDRVNNSLLTENQF' A
#
# COMPACT_ATOMS: atom_id res chain seq x y z
N ARG A 1 0.66 -12.28 4.13
CA ARG A 1 0.23 -12.39 2.73
C ARG A 1 0.22 -13.88 2.37
N VAL A 2 -0.84 -14.35 1.73
CA VAL A 2 -1.00 -15.75 1.34
C VAL A 2 -0.07 -16.14 0.19
N PRO A 3 0.31 -17.42 0.03
CA PRO A 3 1.02 -17.91 -1.15
C PRO A 3 0.27 -17.58 -2.44
N ARG A 4 0.99 -17.24 -3.52
CA ARG A 4 0.38 -16.87 -4.82
C ARG A 4 1.37 -17.01 -5.98
N ILE A 5 0.86 -17.07 -7.20
CA ILE A 5 1.69 -16.96 -8.41
C ILE A 5 1.81 -15.48 -8.80
N GLY A 6 3.02 -14.94 -8.75
CA GLY A 6 3.37 -13.62 -9.28
C GLY A 6 3.86 -13.70 -10.72
N ARG A 7 4.28 -12.56 -11.26
CA ARG A 7 4.93 -12.45 -12.57
C ARG A 7 6.21 -11.65 -12.45
N ASN A 8 7.25 -12.06 -13.18
CA ASN A 8 8.47 -11.27 -13.32
C ASN A 8 8.14 -9.95 -14.06
N PRO A 9 8.34 -8.76 -13.45
CA PRO A 9 7.99 -7.48 -14.07
C PRO A 9 8.69 -7.22 -15.42
N LYS A 10 9.85 -7.86 -15.67
CA LYS A 10 10.64 -7.68 -16.89
C LYS A 10 10.23 -8.63 -18.02
N THR A 11 9.90 -9.89 -17.72
CA THR A 11 9.66 -10.94 -18.73
C THR A 11 8.22 -11.46 -18.77
N GLY A 12 7.40 -11.13 -17.78
CA GLY A 12 6.02 -11.59 -17.65
C GLY A 12 5.85 -13.07 -17.25
N THR A 13 6.96 -13.80 -17.08
CA THR A 13 6.94 -15.23 -16.72
C THR A 13 6.39 -15.45 -15.31
N PRO A 14 5.64 -16.54 -15.07
CA PRO A 14 5.07 -16.84 -13.77
C PRO A 14 6.15 -17.23 -12.75
N VAL A 15 5.99 -16.79 -11.51
CA VAL A 15 6.90 -17.09 -10.39
C VAL A 15 6.08 -17.45 -9.15
N ALA A 16 6.36 -18.58 -8.52
CA ALA A 16 5.71 -18.99 -7.28
C ALA A 16 6.24 -18.17 -6.08
N LEU A 17 5.33 -17.53 -5.34
CA LEU A 17 5.66 -16.76 -4.14
C LEU A 17 5.09 -17.45 -2.91
N SER A 18 5.95 -17.75 -1.94
CA SER A 18 5.56 -18.29 -0.66
C SER A 18 4.79 -17.26 0.18
N GLY A 19 3.99 -17.76 1.12
CA GLY A 19 3.31 -16.92 2.10
C GLY A 19 4.31 -16.27 3.04
N LYS A 20 4.11 -14.98 3.35
CA LYS A 20 4.93 -14.25 4.33
C LYS A 20 4.16 -13.16 5.05
N TYR A 21 4.51 -12.86 6.29
CA TYR A 21 3.98 -11.70 6.99
C TYR A 21 4.66 -10.42 6.52
N VAL A 22 3.89 -9.33 6.47
CA VAL A 22 4.40 -8.01 6.13
C VAL A 22 3.91 -7.03 7.20
N PRO A 23 4.78 -6.12 7.67
CA PRO A 23 4.33 -5.03 8.52
C PRO A 23 3.23 -4.23 7.82
N HIS A 24 2.22 -3.82 8.57
CA HIS A 24 1.14 -2.99 8.07
C HIS A 24 0.89 -1.85 9.05
N PHE A 25 1.01 -0.62 8.58
CA PHE A 25 0.67 0.56 9.36
C PHE A 25 -0.79 0.95 9.13
N LYS A 26 -1.55 1.13 10.21
CA LYS A 26 -2.88 1.75 10.16
C LYS A 26 -2.78 3.11 10.84
N PRO A 27 -2.86 4.23 10.11
CA PRO A 27 -2.79 5.55 10.73
C PRO A 27 -3.96 5.74 11.69
N GLY A 28 -3.66 6.26 12.88
CA GLY A 28 -4.66 6.68 13.86
C GLY A 28 -5.50 7.85 13.34
N LYS A 29 -6.59 8.15 14.06
CA LYS A 29 -7.55 9.20 13.67
C LYS A 29 -6.87 10.57 13.49
N GLU A 30 -6.09 11.00 14.48
CA GLU A 30 -5.47 12.32 14.47
C GLU A 30 -4.54 12.54 13.26
N LEU A 31 -3.66 11.57 12.96
CA LEU A 31 -2.76 11.65 11.81
C LEU A 31 -3.53 11.68 10.49
N ARG A 32 -4.58 10.86 10.38
CA ARG A 32 -5.43 10.79 9.19
C ARG A 32 -6.14 12.12 8.95
N ASP A 33 -6.73 12.68 9.99
CA ASP A 33 -7.47 13.94 9.90
C ASP A 33 -6.55 15.10 9.55
N ARG A 34 -5.37 15.21 10.21
CA ARG A 34 -4.39 16.26 9.90
C ARG A 34 -3.94 16.24 8.44
N VAL A 35 -3.59 15.07 7.92
CA VAL A 35 -3.14 14.91 6.52
C VAL A 35 -4.27 15.15 5.54
N ASN A 36 -5.47 14.63 5.81
CA ASN A 36 -6.61 14.84 4.91
C ASN A 36 -7.03 16.31 4.86
N ASN A 37 -7.03 17.01 6.00
CA ASN A 37 -7.40 18.42 6.06
C ASN A 37 -6.39 19.31 5.32
N SER A 38 -5.08 19.04 5.43
CA SER A 38 -4.07 19.82 4.69
C SER A 38 -4.27 19.70 3.18
N LEU A 39 -4.59 18.50 2.68
CA LEU A 39 -4.89 18.30 1.27
C LEU A 39 -6.15 19.06 0.82
N LEU A 40 -7.19 19.11 1.65
CA LEU A 40 -8.41 19.85 1.33
C LEU A 40 -8.16 21.37 1.27
N THR A 41 -7.33 21.90 2.15
CA THR A 41 -6.97 23.32 2.15
C THR A 41 -6.16 23.72 0.91
N GLU A 42 -5.23 22.88 0.45
CA GLU A 42 -4.43 23.15 -0.74
C GLU A 42 -5.25 23.15 -2.04
N ASN A 43 -6.34 22.38 -2.11
CA ASN A 43 -7.21 22.30 -3.29
C ASN A 43 -8.26 23.44 -3.36
N GLN A 44 -8.25 24.38 -2.41
CA GLN A 44 -9.13 25.57 -2.43
C GLN A 44 -8.42 26.85 -2.90
N PHE A 45 -7.12 26.76 -3.22
CA PHE A 45 -6.35 27.81 -3.88
C PHE A 45 -6.03 27.40 -5.33
#